data_AF-G9KJL5-F1
#
_entry.id   AF-G9KJL5-F1
#
_cell.length_a   1.000
_cell.length_b   1.000
_cell.length_c   1.000
_cell.angle_alpha   90.00
_cell.angle_beta   90.00
_cell.angle_gamma   90.00
#
_symmetry.space_group_name_H-M   'P 1'
#
loop_
_entity.id
_entity.type
_entity.pdbx_description
1 polymer ?
#
loop_
_entity_poly.entity_id
_entity_poly.type
_entity_poly.pdbx_seq_one_letter_code
_entity_poly.pdbx_strand_id
1 'polypeptide(L)'
;AAYLQRLGVDTAVFERRPVIGGAAVTEEIIPGFKFSRASYLLSLLRPQIYTDLELKKHGLKVHLRDPYSFTPMLEEGLGNKVPRSLLLGMDMAENQKQIAQFSRKDAQAFPKYEAFMNRMALAIEPLLDAAPVDTEAFHRGSLLQRLQALSKLKPLLQAG
;
A
#
# COMPACT_ATOMS: atom_id res chain seq x y z
N ALA A 1 -1.41 19.28 -8.35
CA ALA A 1 -2.50 20.19 -8.78
C ALA A 1 -3.41 20.56 -7.63
N ALA A 2 -4.21 19.63 -7.08
CA ALA A 2 -5.18 19.93 -6.02
C ALA A 2 -4.57 20.63 -4.79
N TYR A 3 -3.44 20.15 -4.27
CA TYR A 3 -2.74 20.80 -3.15
C TYR A 3 -2.23 22.21 -3.48
N LEU A 4 -1.71 22.43 -4.70
CA LEU A 4 -1.22 23.75 -5.12
C LEU A 4 -2.38 24.76 -5.19
N GLN A 5 -3.49 24.36 -5.82
CA GLN A 5 -4.68 25.19 -5.90
C GLN A 5 -5.27 25.48 -4.51
N ARG A 6 -5.32 24.47 -3.63
CA ARG A 6 -5.75 24.65 -2.23
C ARG A 6 -4.89 25.66 -1.46
N LEU A 7 -3.61 25.78 -1.82
CA LEU A 7 -2.68 26.75 -1.25
C LEU A 7 -2.71 28.12 -1.97
N GLY A 8 -3.65 28.34 -2.89
CA GLY A 8 -3.85 29.63 -3.58
C GLY A 8 -2.97 29.84 -4.82
N VAL A 9 -2.33 28.78 -5.34
CA VAL A 9 -1.53 28.87 -6.57
C VAL A 9 -2.43 28.68 -7.78
N ASP A 10 -2.40 29.62 -8.72
CA ASP A 10 -3.05 29.51 -10.03
C ASP A 10 -2.44 28.32 -10.80
N THR A 11 -3.19 27.22 -10.85
CA THR A 11 -2.66 25.93 -11.31
C THR A 11 -3.37 25.48 -12.58
N ALA A 12 -2.60 25.29 -13.66
CA ALA A 12 -3.06 24.64 -14.89
C ALA A 12 -2.61 23.17 -14.94
N VAL A 13 -3.46 22.28 -15.47
CA VAL A 13 -3.14 20.86 -15.70
C VAL A 13 -3.32 20.55 -17.17
N PHE A 14 -2.30 19.98 -17.80
CA PHE A 14 -2.31 19.58 -19.21
C PHE A 14 -2.27 18.06 -19.31
N GLU A 15 -3.24 17.47 -20.00
CA GLU A 15 -3.29 16.06 -20.35
C GLU A 15 -3.42 15.95 -21.87
N ARG A 16 -2.60 15.08 -22.47
CA ARG A 16 -2.57 14.89 -23.93
C ARG A 16 -3.75 14.04 -24.40
N ARG A 17 -4.19 13.10 -23.58
CA ARG A 17 -5.28 12.17 -23.89
C ARG A 17 -6.64 12.84 -23.65
N PRO A 18 -7.72 12.33 -24.27
CA PRO A 18 -9.08 12.79 -23.98
C PRO A 18 -9.59 12.34 -22.59
N VAL A 19 -8.80 11.58 -21.83
CA VAL A 19 -9.16 11.04 -20.51
C VAL A 19 -8.02 11.26 -19.53
N ILE A 20 -8.36 11.63 -18.29
CA ILE A 20 -7.42 11.88 -17.20
C ILE A 20 -7.12 10.57 -16.47
N GLY A 21 -5.86 10.37 -16.09
CA GLY A 21 -5.45 9.33 -15.13
C GLY A 21 -4.30 8.42 -15.58
N GLY A 22 -3.84 8.53 -16.83
CA GLY A 22 -2.67 7.79 -17.32
C GLY A 22 -2.80 6.26 -17.15
N ALA A 23 -1.95 5.69 -16.29
CA ALA A 23 -1.94 4.26 -15.95
C ALA A 23 -3.13 3.81 -15.08
N ALA A 24 -3.78 4.74 -14.39
CA ALA A 24 -4.88 4.49 -13.45
C ALA A 24 -6.28 4.64 -14.08
N VAL A 25 -6.38 4.58 -15.41
CA VAL A 25 -7.66 4.63 -16.12
C VAL A 25 -8.15 3.21 -16.41
N THR A 26 -9.46 3.04 -16.25
CA THR A 26 -10.20 1.87 -16.73
C THR A 26 -10.94 2.24 -18.01
N GLU A 27 -10.66 1.54 -19.10
CA GLU A 27 -11.14 1.84 -20.44
C GLU A 27 -11.79 0.63 -21.11
N GLU A 28 -12.69 0.88 -22.05
CA GLU A 28 -13.29 -0.15 -22.89
C GLU A 28 -12.42 -0.36 -24.12
N ILE A 29 -11.58 -1.39 -24.07
CA ILE A 29 -10.70 -1.77 -25.19
C ILE A 29 -11.44 -2.73 -26.14
N ILE A 30 -12.36 -3.53 -25.59
CA ILE A 30 -13.22 -4.47 -26.32
C ILE A 30 -14.67 -4.12 -25.98
N PRO A 31 -15.58 -4.01 -26.98
CA PRO A 31 -16.98 -3.66 -26.73
C PRO A 31 -17.63 -4.53 -25.65
N GLY A 32 -18.26 -3.88 -24.65
CA GLY A 32 -18.89 -4.50 -23.49
C GLY A 32 -17.95 -4.81 -22.32
N PHE A 33 -16.63 -4.63 -22.46
CA PHE A 33 -15.65 -5.01 -21.45
C PHE A 33 -14.68 -3.88 -21.09
N LYS A 34 -14.49 -3.68 -19.79
CA LYS A 34 -13.59 -2.67 -19.25
C LYS A 34 -12.31 -3.30 -18.70
N PHE A 35 -11.19 -2.67 -18.98
CA PHE A 35 -9.86 -3.11 -18.60
C PHE A 35 -9.12 -1.98 -17.90
N SER A 36 -8.43 -2.30 -16.81
CA SER A 36 -7.43 -1.39 -16.24
C SER A 36 -6.20 -1.38 -17.13
N ARG A 37 -5.65 -0.20 -17.41
CA ARG A 37 -4.49 -0.08 -18.30
C ARG A 37 -3.20 -0.61 -17.67
N ALA A 38 -2.88 -0.19 -16.45
CA ALA A 38 -1.65 -0.62 -15.75
C ALA A 38 -1.67 -0.46 -14.23
N SER A 39 -2.72 0.11 -13.64
CA SER A 39 -2.83 0.34 -12.19
C SER A 39 -4.19 -0.14 -11.68
N TYR A 40 -4.27 -1.43 -11.39
CA TYR A 40 -5.51 -2.15 -11.07
C TYR A 40 -5.75 -2.34 -9.56
N LEU A 41 -4.77 -2.01 -8.72
CA LEU A 41 -4.89 -2.00 -7.25
C LEU A 41 -4.64 -0.60 -6.71
N LEU A 42 -5.43 -0.22 -5.71
CA LEU A 42 -5.24 1.02 -4.96
C LEU A 42 -4.41 0.78 -3.69
N SER A 43 -3.23 0.18 -3.83
CA SER A 43 -2.42 -0.27 -2.68
C SER A 43 -1.55 0.82 -2.07
N LEU A 44 -1.03 1.76 -2.87
CA LEU A 44 -0.06 2.77 -2.42
C LEU A 44 -0.66 4.17 -2.20
N LEU A 45 -1.99 4.29 -2.22
CA LEU A 45 -2.64 5.57 -1.92
C LEU A 45 -2.51 5.84 -0.42
N ARG A 46 -1.76 6.90 -0.07
CA ARG A 46 -1.56 7.28 1.34
C ARG A 46 -2.88 7.76 1.98
N PRO A 47 -3.22 7.32 3.20
CA PRO A 47 -4.42 7.77 3.92
C PRO A 47 -4.49 9.29 4.11
N GLN A 48 -3.34 9.96 4.24
CA GLN A 48 -3.25 11.41 4.32
C GLN A 48 -3.81 12.09 3.07
N ILE A 49 -3.43 11.61 1.87
CA ILE A 49 -3.93 12.14 0.59
C ILE A 49 -5.43 11.92 0.46
N TYR A 50 -5.90 10.73 0.84
CA TYR A 50 -7.32 10.40 0.87
C TYR A 50 -8.13 11.40 1.72
N THR A 51 -7.59 11.77 2.88
CA THR A 51 -8.23 12.67 3.84
C THR A 51 -8.15 14.12 3.40
N ASP A 52 -6.95 14.60 3.05
CA ASP A 52 -6.69 15.99 2.69
C ASP A 52 -7.47 16.44 1.45
N LEU A 53 -7.65 15.54 0.47
CA LEU A 53 -8.37 15.82 -0.75
C LEU A 53 -9.84 15.40 -0.68
N GLU A 54 -10.31 14.98 0.50
CA GLU A 54 -11.69 14.59 0.77
C GLU A 54 -12.26 13.61 -0.28
N LEU A 55 -11.44 12.67 -0.77
CA LEU A 55 -11.72 11.92 -1.99
C LEU A 55 -13.04 11.13 -1.94
N LYS A 56 -13.47 10.70 -0.75
CA LYS A 56 -14.77 10.04 -0.54
C LYS A 56 -15.94 10.96 -0.89
N LYS A 57 -15.87 12.25 -0.54
CA LYS A 57 -16.88 13.25 -0.91
C LYS A 57 -16.92 13.45 -2.44
N HIS A 58 -15.78 13.27 -3.09
CA HIS A 58 -15.64 13.32 -4.55
C HIS A 58 -15.86 11.97 -5.25
N GLY A 59 -16.43 10.98 -4.56
CA GLY A 59 -16.92 9.74 -5.17
C GLY A 59 -15.95 8.56 -5.13
N LEU A 60 -14.81 8.65 -4.43
CA LEU A 60 -13.95 7.49 -4.23
C LEU A 60 -14.67 6.41 -3.43
N LYS A 61 -14.75 5.22 -4.02
CA LYS A 61 -15.25 3.99 -3.38
C LYS A 61 -14.13 2.97 -3.33
N VAL A 62 -13.84 2.47 -2.13
CA VAL A 62 -12.82 1.44 -1.92
C VAL A 62 -13.52 0.10 -1.78
N HIS A 63 -13.14 -0.84 -2.66
CA HIS A 63 -13.59 -2.22 -2.60
C HIS A 63 -12.45 -3.05 -2.04
N LEU A 64 -12.68 -3.66 -0.87
CA LEU A 64 -11.70 -4.53 -0.24
C LEU A 64 -11.57 -5.81 -1.05
N ARG A 65 -10.32 -6.20 -1.30
CA ARG A 65 -9.98 -7.45 -1.96
C ARG A 65 -9.62 -8.48 -0.90
N ASP A 66 -10.52 -9.41 -0.65
CA ASP A 66 -10.30 -10.56 0.23
C ASP A 66 -11.00 -11.78 -0.37
N PRO A 67 -10.28 -12.87 -0.70
CA PRO A 67 -8.83 -13.08 -0.56
C PRO A 67 -7.99 -12.16 -1.46
N TYR A 68 -6.79 -11.80 -1.01
CA TYR A 68 -5.88 -10.91 -1.73
C TYR A 68 -4.74 -11.62 -2.43
N SER A 69 -4.69 -12.95 -2.45
CA SER A 69 -3.73 -13.69 -3.26
C SER A 69 -4.25 -15.07 -3.63
N PHE A 70 -4.02 -15.50 -4.86
CA PHE A 70 -4.28 -16.84 -5.33
C PHE A 70 -3.09 -17.31 -6.16
N THR A 71 -2.45 -18.39 -5.73
CA THR A 71 -1.30 -19.00 -6.41
C THR A 71 -1.65 -20.45 -6.75
N PRO A 72 -2.04 -20.75 -8.00
CA PRO A 72 -2.32 -22.12 -8.42
C PRO A 72 -1.02 -22.92 -8.57
N MET A 73 -1.08 -24.22 -8.29
CA MET A 73 0.04 -25.13 -8.55
C MET A 73 -0.19 -25.91 -9.84
N LEU A 74 0.88 -26.09 -10.59
CA LEU A 74 0.91 -27.06 -11.67
C LEU A 74 1.33 -28.41 -11.09
N GLU A 75 0.39 -29.34 -11.03
CA GLU A 75 0.61 -30.68 -10.49
C GLU A 75 0.19 -31.73 -11.52
N GLU A 76 1.12 -32.60 -11.91
CA GLU A 76 0.87 -33.69 -12.86
C GLU A 76 0.39 -34.97 -12.15
N GLY A 77 -0.26 -35.86 -12.90
CA GLY A 77 -0.62 -37.19 -12.39
C GLY A 77 -1.76 -37.23 -11.37
N LEU A 78 -2.53 -36.15 -11.23
CA LEU A 78 -3.63 -36.04 -10.26
C LEU A 78 -4.90 -36.82 -10.63
N GLY A 79 -4.99 -37.33 -11.86
CA GLY A 79 -6.22 -37.93 -12.38
C GLY A 79 -7.38 -36.95 -12.30
N ASN A 80 -8.45 -37.30 -11.57
CA ASN A 80 -9.63 -36.44 -11.38
C ASN A 80 -9.54 -35.51 -10.16
N LYS A 81 -8.38 -35.41 -9.49
CA LYS A 81 -8.21 -34.53 -8.32
C LYS A 81 -7.89 -33.10 -8.76
N VAL A 82 -8.43 -32.14 -8.03
CA VAL A 82 -8.12 -30.71 -8.22
C VAL A 82 -6.69 -30.45 -7.72
N PRO A 83 -5.84 -29.76 -8.50
CA PRO A 83 -4.51 -29.34 -8.05
C PRO A 83 -4.58 -28.47 -6.80
N ARG A 84 -3.55 -28.56 -5.96
CA ARG A 84 -3.44 -27.66 -4.80
C ARG A 84 -3.28 -26.20 -5.25
N SER A 85 -3.62 -25.29 -4.35
CA SER A 85 -3.42 -23.86 -4.54
C SER A 85 -3.16 -23.19 -3.20
N LEU A 86 -2.54 -22.01 -3.24
CA LEU A 86 -2.40 -21.15 -2.06
C LEU A 86 -3.30 -19.93 -2.23
N LEU A 87 -4.43 -19.93 -1.49
CA LEU A 87 -5.35 -18.80 -1.41
C LEU A 87 -5.12 -18.08 -0.08
N LEU A 88 -4.70 -16.81 -0.10
CA LEU A 88 -4.41 -16.04 1.11
C LEU A 88 -5.31 -14.81 1.21
N GLY A 89 -5.84 -14.57 2.40
CA GLY A 89 -6.77 -13.50 2.72
C GLY A 89 -6.58 -12.94 4.13
N MET A 90 -7.62 -12.28 4.64
CA MET A 90 -7.58 -11.64 5.96
C MET A 90 -7.74 -12.64 7.12
N ASP A 91 -8.30 -13.83 6.87
CA ASP A 91 -8.53 -14.84 7.90
C ASP A 91 -7.27 -15.71 8.14
N MET A 92 -6.68 -15.57 9.33
CA MET A 92 -5.48 -16.31 9.71
C MET A 92 -5.71 -17.83 9.74
N ALA A 93 -6.86 -18.30 10.24
CA ALA A 93 -7.13 -19.73 10.36
C ALA A 93 -7.27 -20.37 8.98
N GLU A 94 -7.93 -19.68 8.03
CA GLU A 94 -8.02 -20.11 6.64
C GLU A 94 -6.65 -20.11 5.96
N ASN A 95 -5.85 -19.06 6.16
CA ASN A 95 -4.48 -19.03 5.65
C ASN A 95 -3.65 -20.22 6.15
N GLN A 96 -3.76 -20.58 7.44
CA GLN A 96 -3.08 -21.75 7.99
C GLN A 96 -3.55 -23.06 7.35
N LYS A 97 -4.85 -23.23 7.07
CA LYS A 97 -5.36 -24.41 6.35
C LYS A 97 -4.79 -24.50 4.94
N GLN A 98 -4.72 -23.37 4.23
CA GLN A 98 -4.19 -23.30 2.87
C GLN A 98 -2.70 -23.66 2.86
N ILE A 99 -1.91 -23.11 3.79
CA ILE A 99 -0.47 -23.43 3.93
C ILE A 99 -0.26 -24.90 4.35
N ALA A 100 -1.12 -25.44 5.22
CA ALA A 100 -0.99 -26.81 5.74
C ALA A 100 -1.14 -27.90 4.66
N GLN A 101 -1.72 -27.57 3.50
CA GLN A 101 -1.73 -28.45 2.32
C GLN A 101 -0.32 -28.73 1.80
N PHE A 102 0.64 -27.84 2.09
CA PHE A 102 2.04 -27.91 1.68
C PHE A 102 2.96 -28.23 2.86
N SER A 103 2.75 -27.58 4.00
CA SER A 103 3.57 -27.73 5.20
C SER A 103 2.79 -27.38 6.46
N ARG A 104 2.53 -28.38 7.31
CA ARG A 104 1.90 -28.17 8.63
C ARG A 104 2.77 -27.35 9.56
N LYS A 105 4.10 -27.52 9.47
CA LYS A 105 5.07 -26.76 10.27
C LYS A 105 4.98 -25.27 9.95
N ASP A 106 4.95 -24.92 8.67
CA ASP A 106 4.91 -23.51 8.27
C ASP A 106 3.55 -22.89 8.56
N ALA A 107 2.46 -23.65 8.41
CA ALA A 107 1.14 -23.20 8.85
C ALA A 107 1.14 -22.82 10.34
N GLN A 108 1.77 -23.63 11.21
CA GLN A 108 1.87 -23.32 12.63
C GLN A 108 2.78 -22.10 12.93
N ALA A 109 3.82 -21.88 12.12
CA ALA A 109 4.74 -20.76 12.28
C ALA A 109 4.20 -19.43 11.72
N PHE A 110 3.30 -19.49 10.73
CA PHE A 110 2.82 -18.34 9.98
C PHE A 110 2.29 -17.16 10.83
N PRO A 111 1.48 -17.38 11.89
CA PRO A 111 1.03 -16.26 12.74
C PRO A 111 2.19 -15.50 13.40
N LYS A 112 3.26 -16.20 13.82
CA LYS A 112 4.43 -15.58 14.43
C LYS A 112 5.24 -14.77 13.40
N TYR A 113 5.33 -15.29 12.18
CA TYR A 113 5.95 -14.60 11.05
C TYR A 113 5.20 -13.31 10.70
N GLU A 114 3.88 -13.37 10.53
CA GLU A 114 3.05 -12.20 10.23
C GLU A 114 3.14 -11.15 11.35
N ALA A 115 3.11 -11.57 12.61
CA ALA A 115 3.29 -10.66 13.73
C ALA A 115 4.69 -9.99 13.72
N PHE A 116 5.73 -10.70 13.31
CA PHE A 116 7.08 -10.15 13.16
C PHE A 116 7.14 -9.12 12.02
N MET A 117 6.63 -9.48 10.84
CA MET A 117 6.58 -8.57 9.68
C MET A 117 5.77 -7.32 9.99
N ASN A 118 4.63 -7.45 10.68
CA ASN A 118 3.81 -6.31 11.07
C ASN A 118 4.56 -5.37 12.03
N ARG A 119 5.35 -5.89 12.99
CA ARG A 119 6.20 -5.04 13.84
C ARG A 119 7.22 -4.25 13.04
N MET A 120 7.86 -4.88 12.05
CA MET A 120 8.81 -4.18 11.17
C MET A 120 8.11 -3.10 10.34
N ALA A 121 6.91 -3.38 9.82
CA ALA A 121 6.13 -2.41 9.06
C ALA A 121 5.76 -1.20 9.93
N LEU A 122 5.26 -1.43 11.14
CA LEU A 122 4.90 -0.37 12.11
C LEU A 122 6.11 0.46 12.56
N ALA A 123 7.31 -0.14 12.59
CA ALA A 123 8.55 0.60 12.83
C ALA A 123 8.89 1.57 11.70
N ILE A 124 8.68 1.16 10.44
CA ILE A 124 9.04 1.97 9.27
C ILE A 124 7.97 3.03 8.96
N GLU A 125 6.70 2.73 9.21
CA GLU A 125 5.56 3.57 8.82
C GLU A 125 5.69 5.05 9.22
N PRO A 126 6.07 5.43 10.46
CA PRO A 126 6.24 6.84 10.84
C PRO A 126 7.31 7.57 10.03
N LEU A 127 8.30 6.86 9.50
CA LEU A 127 9.43 7.43 8.77
C LEU A 127 9.06 7.78 7.33
N LEU A 128 8.01 7.18 6.76
CA LEU A 128 7.64 7.34 5.36
C LEU A 128 7.03 8.72 5.04
N ASP A 129 6.48 9.41 6.04
CA ASP A 129 5.90 10.77 5.90
C ASP A 129 6.72 11.84 6.61
N ALA A 130 7.72 11.43 7.41
CA ALA A 130 8.58 12.35 8.11
C ALA A 130 9.64 12.93 7.18
N ALA A 131 9.86 14.25 7.28
CA ALA A 131 11.06 14.83 6.71
C ALA A 131 12.29 14.23 7.40
N PRO A 132 13.35 13.88 6.65
CA PRO A 132 14.58 13.39 7.27
C PRO A 132 15.17 14.44 8.22
N VAL A 133 15.91 13.96 9.21
CA VAL A 133 16.62 14.84 10.15
C VAL A 133 17.66 15.63 9.37
N ASP A 134 17.64 16.94 9.56
CA ASP A 134 18.64 17.84 9.01
C ASP A 134 19.90 17.78 9.89
N THR A 135 20.84 16.92 9.50
CA THR A 135 22.07 16.66 10.25
C THR A 135 23.00 17.88 10.26
N GLU A 136 23.05 18.66 9.18
CA GLU A 136 23.86 19.89 9.13
C GLU A 136 23.29 20.97 10.06
N ALA A 137 21.98 21.18 10.07
CA ALA A 137 21.34 22.10 11.01
C ALA A 137 21.54 21.67 12.47
N PHE A 138 21.56 20.36 12.73
CA PHE A 138 21.82 19.81 14.06
C PHE A 138 23.27 20.06 14.54
N HIS A 139 24.26 19.90 13.66
CA HIS A 139 25.68 20.04 14.03
C HIS A 139 26.18 21.49 13.99
N ARG A 140 25.70 22.30 13.03
CA ARG A 140 26.26 23.61 12.71
C ARG A 140 25.24 24.75 12.79
N GLY A 141 23.96 24.45 12.97
CA GLY A 141 22.90 25.45 13.10
C GLY A 141 22.91 26.18 14.44
N SER A 142 22.15 27.27 14.49
CA SER A 142 21.85 28.01 15.73
C SER A 142 21.08 27.14 16.73
N LEU A 143 21.08 27.53 18.02
CA LEU A 143 20.35 26.80 19.07
C LEU A 143 18.88 26.54 18.70
N LEU A 144 18.23 27.51 18.05
CA LEU A 144 16.84 27.41 17.62
C LEU A 144 16.67 26.38 16.48
N GLN A 145 17.60 26.36 15.51
CA GLN A 145 17.62 25.36 14.44
C GLN A 145 17.89 23.95 14.98
N ARG A 146 18.75 23.81 15.99
CA ARG A 146 19.02 22.53 16.67
C ARG A 146 17.79 22.01 17.41
N LEU A 147 17.07 22.88 18.13
CA LEU A 147 15.81 22.52 18.79
C LEU A 147 14.73 22.10 17.78
N GLN A 148 14.64 22.79 16.64
CA GLN A 148 13.74 22.39 15.54
C GLN A 148 14.16 21.08 14.88
N ALA A 149 15.46 20.77 14.78
CA ALA A 149 15.93 19.49 14.28
C ALA A 149 15.61 18.33 15.25
N LEU A 150 15.68 18.58 16.57
CA LEU A 150 15.32 17.59 17.59
C LEU A 150 13.84 17.19 17.54
N SER A 151 12.92 18.12 17.24
CA SER A 151 11.49 17.77 17.13
C SER A 151 11.20 16.82 15.97
N LYS A 152 12.08 16.78 14.95
CA LYS A 152 12.03 15.83 13.82
C LYS A 152 12.55 14.43 14.17
N LEU A 153 13.07 14.21 15.38
CA LEU A 153 13.45 12.88 15.86
C LEU A 153 12.26 12.06 16.40
N LYS A 154 11.10 12.69 16.60
CA LYS A 154 9.91 12.01 17.13
C LYS A 154 9.50 10.76 16.32
N PRO A 155 9.50 10.76 14.98
CA PRO A 155 9.21 9.57 14.19
C PRO A 155 10.23 8.44 14.37
N LEU A 156 11.51 8.77 14.62
CA LEU A 156 12.55 7.77 14.94
C LEU A 156 12.31 7.11 16.29
N LEU A 157 11.84 7.87 17.29
CA LEU A 157 11.45 7.29 18.59
C LEU A 157 10.19 6.42 18.49
N GLN A 158 9.30 6.71 17.55
CA GLN A 158 8.10 5.90 17.29
C GLN A 158 8.42 4.63 16.49
N ALA A 159 9.52 4.64 15.73
CA ALA A 159 9.99 3.51 14.94
C ALA A 159 10.56 2.35 15.79
N GLY A 160 10.82 2.58 17.08
CA GLY A 160 11.37 1.58 18.00
C GLY A 160 12.79 1.87 18.43
#